data_AF-A0A917R8Q9-F1
#
_entry.id   AF-A0A917R8Q9-F1
#
_cell.length_a   1.000
_cell.length_b   1.000
_cell.length_c   1.000
_cell.angle_alpha   90.00
_cell.angle_beta   90.00
_cell.angle_gamma   90.00
#
_symmetry.space_group_name_H-M   'P 1'
#
loop_
_entity.id
_entity.type
_entity.pdbx_description
1 polymer ?
#
loop_
_entity_poly.entity_id
_entity_poly.type
_entity_poly.pdbx_seq_one_letter_code
_entity_poly.pdbx_strand_id
1 'polypeptide(L)'
;MSEGGSRPDAAVQAAPGPPRDPSHAGRPFRTTPRPSGSADDRPARRRGPGLAGGLMVVLPLAVLLAFGVGGAEGSVLVLGPLTTFALPVAAVIAFWWENWPGTRLRAPWSGWADTALIAAGGVALTLAGQAATARPDPAGVFDPGAGAAHAATFPATMPLAGAAFTAMLHLTLACERWPLSRLDRRLAGLIALVATWTAALAVVSAMVEVSVPVAGARAHAGLIGGAEFGALTVVAGTWETLLFVVLRGRPLNLIGSRAWRLTANNAAVLAGTALTYLLLSAGLGLAANTISAVCGCVIAGGLLAGMLFEARPGRAGQAGVLALVAAVSTALFVLLTGLAGTQPWERATAADWVAYVALNAIGLSVILHVGIGRRWPFHDTSALGKGTS
;
A
#
# COMPACT_ATOMS: atom_id res chain seq x y z
N MET A 1 -55.43 28.19 58.26
CA MET A 1 -55.64 26.86 57.64
C MET A 1 -55.07 26.92 56.24
N SER A 2 -53.96 26.20 56.02
CA SER A 2 -53.32 25.77 54.76
C SER A 2 -53.07 26.86 53.68
N GLU A 3 -51.84 27.35 53.43
CA GLU A 3 -50.71 26.66 52.75
C GLU A 3 -51.18 25.82 51.54
N GLY A 4 -50.72 25.98 50.30
CA GLY A 4 -49.46 26.51 49.80
C GLY A 4 -48.94 25.53 48.73
N GLY A 5 -48.19 26.01 47.73
CA GLY A 5 -47.27 25.15 46.98
C GLY A 5 -47.54 25.01 45.48
N SER A 6 -47.13 26.03 44.73
CA SER A 6 -46.80 25.96 43.31
C SER A 6 -45.76 24.86 43.04
N ARG A 7 -46.04 23.98 42.07
CA ARG A 7 -45.08 23.01 41.54
C ARG A 7 -43.93 23.74 40.82
N PRO A 8 -42.65 23.43 41.11
CA PRO A 8 -41.55 23.86 40.27
C PRO A 8 -41.27 22.85 39.15
N ASP A 9 -40.95 23.40 37.98
CA ASP A 9 -40.46 22.73 36.79
C ASP A 9 -39.21 21.90 37.08
N ALA A 10 -39.26 20.61 36.74
CA ALA A 10 -38.09 19.74 36.73
C ALA A 10 -37.25 20.06 35.49
N ALA A 11 -36.30 20.98 35.64
CA ALA A 11 -35.20 21.14 34.69
C ALA A 11 -34.35 19.86 34.70
N VAL A 12 -34.43 19.08 33.62
CA VAL A 12 -33.51 17.98 33.33
C VAL A 12 -32.12 18.59 33.09
N GLN A 13 -31.30 18.56 34.13
CA GLN A 13 -29.89 18.91 34.07
C GLN A 13 -29.17 17.81 33.27
N ALA A 14 -28.94 18.06 31.98
CA ALA A 14 -28.09 17.22 31.15
C ALA A 14 -26.67 17.24 31.75
N ALA A 15 -26.22 16.09 32.24
CA ALA A 15 -24.86 15.92 32.71
C ALA A 15 -23.87 16.34 31.61
N PRO A 16 -22.83 17.14 31.91
CA PRO A 16 -21.79 17.46 30.94
C PRO A 16 -21.13 16.16 30.51
N GLY A 17 -21.22 15.84 29.22
CA GLY A 17 -20.50 14.72 28.62
C GLY A 17 -19.00 14.83 28.91
N PRO A 18 -18.27 13.70 28.98
CA PRO A 18 -16.86 13.72 29.29
C PRO A 18 -16.11 14.68 28.36
N PRO A 19 -15.16 15.48 28.87
CA PRO A 19 -14.40 16.41 28.06
C PRO A 19 -13.74 15.62 26.91
N ARG A 20 -14.08 15.99 25.67
CA ARG A 20 -13.37 15.50 24.48
C ARG A 20 -11.93 15.95 24.61
N ASP A 21 -11.04 15.01 24.91
CA ASP A 21 -9.61 15.24 25.06
C ASP A 21 -9.04 15.86 23.76
N PRO A 22 -8.59 17.14 23.77
CA PRO A 22 -7.98 17.79 22.61
C PRO A 22 -6.60 17.21 22.26
N SER A 23 -6.02 16.33 23.10
CA SER A 23 -4.64 15.86 23.00
C SER A 23 -4.35 14.93 21.80
N HIS A 24 -5.36 14.58 21.00
CA HIS A 24 -5.19 13.79 19.78
C HIS A 24 -4.91 14.62 18.50
N ALA A 25 -5.00 15.95 18.54
CA ALA A 25 -4.86 16.78 17.34
C ALA A 25 -3.40 17.02 16.86
N GLY A 26 -2.38 16.57 17.61
CA GLY A 26 -0.97 16.90 17.33
C GLY A 26 0.01 15.72 17.30
N ARG A 27 -0.41 14.48 17.58
CA ARG A 27 0.53 13.34 17.58
C ARG A 27 0.79 12.85 16.16
N PRO A 28 2.07 12.55 15.79
CA PRO A 28 2.41 12.01 14.49
C PRO A 28 1.60 10.75 14.17
N PHE A 29 1.17 10.62 12.92
CA PHE A 29 0.50 9.42 12.45
C PHE A 29 1.45 8.21 12.60
N ARG A 30 0.98 7.15 13.26
CA ARG A 30 1.76 5.90 13.42
C ARG A 30 1.31 4.91 12.34
N THR A 31 2.28 4.39 11.59
CA THR A 31 2.08 3.38 10.54
C THR A 31 1.62 2.02 11.06
N THR A 32 1.67 1.81 12.38
CA THR A 32 1.13 0.63 13.06
C THR A 32 -0.28 0.92 13.58
N PRO A 33 -1.32 0.17 13.17
CA PRO A 33 -2.67 0.30 13.71
C PRO A 33 -2.68 0.12 15.22
N ARG A 34 -3.46 0.94 15.95
CA ARG A 34 -3.68 0.73 17.39
C ARG A 34 -4.44 -0.59 17.59
N PRO A 35 -4.00 -1.49 18.49
CA PRO A 35 -4.83 -2.59 18.91
C PRO A 35 -6.04 -2.02 19.65
N SER A 36 -7.25 -2.39 19.20
CA SER A 36 -8.50 -2.14 19.89
C SER A 36 -8.59 -3.08 21.10
N GLY A 37 -8.19 -2.59 22.28
CA GLY A 37 -8.27 -3.33 23.55
C GLY A 37 -8.00 -2.42 24.74
N SER A 38 -8.84 -2.55 25.77
CA SER A 38 -8.84 -1.80 27.03
C SER A 38 -7.49 -1.80 27.75
N ALA A 39 -7.29 -0.79 28.59
CA ALA A 39 -6.01 -0.44 29.22
C ALA A 39 -5.42 -1.48 30.22
N ASP A 40 -6.07 -2.62 30.45
CA ASP A 40 -5.66 -3.61 31.45
C ASP A 40 -4.93 -4.85 30.91
N ASP A 41 -4.74 -5.00 29.59
CA ASP A 41 -4.00 -6.16 29.04
C ASP A 41 -2.49 -5.88 28.86
N ARG A 42 -1.75 -5.78 29.96
CA ARG A 42 -0.31 -6.07 29.98
C ARG A 42 -0.01 -6.99 31.15
N PRO A 43 0.21 -8.30 30.89
CA PRO A 43 1.55 -8.71 30.47
C PRO A 43 1.51 -9.89 29.49
N ALA A 44 1.26 -9.61 28.21
CA ALA A 44 1.66 -10.52 27.14
C ALA A 44 2.03 -9.69 25.93
N ARG A 45 3.31 -9.33 25.83
CA ARG A 45 3.96 -9.17 24.52
C ARG A 45 3.83 -10.52 23.81
N ARG A 46 2.66 -10.83 23.25
CA ARG A 46 2.47 -11.95 22.34
C ARG A 46 3.37 -11.65 21.16
N ARG A 47 4.56 -12.25 21.17
CA ARG A 47 5.44 -12.37 20.01
C ARG A 47 4.52 -12.90 18.91
N GLY A 48 4.25 -12.06 17.90
CA GLY A 48 3.61 -12.56 16.69
C GLY A 48 4.40 -13.75 16.15
N PRO A 49 3.80 -14.58 15.30
CA PRO A 49 4.55 -15.64 14.62
C PRO A 49 5.79 -14.98 14.02
N GLY A 50 6.98 -15.41 14.44
CA GLY A 50 8.23 -14.75 14.13
C GLY A 50 8.49 -14.72 12.61
N LEU A 51 9.64 -14.17 12.20
CA LEU A 51 10.11 -14.14 10.81
C LEU A 51 9.67 -15.36 9.97
N ALA A 52 9.85 -16.56 10.50
CA ALA A 52 9.49 -17.82 9.87
C ALA A 52 7.99 -17.94 9.55
N GLY A 53 7.10 -17.62 10.50
CA GLY A 53 5.66 -17.72 10.29
C GLY A 53 5.12 -16.64 9.35
N GLY A 54 5.71 -15.45 9.35
CA GLY A 54 5.39 -14.42 8.36
C GLY A 54 5.85 -14.81 6.95
N LEU A 55 7.09 -15.31 6.82
CA LEU A 55 7.63 -15.74 5.53
C LEU A 55 6.88 -16.96 4.96
N MET A 56 6.41 -17.87 5.82
CA MET A 56 5.59 -19.03 5.43
C MET A 56 4.27 -18.65 4.75
N VAL A 57 3.75 -17.44 4.97
CA VAL A 57 2.55 -16.94 4.28
C VAL A 57 2.93 -16.05 3.11
N VAL A 58 3.90 -15.15 3.32
CA VAL A 58 4.30 -14.17 2.31
C VAL A 58 4.91 -14.83 1.08
N LEU A 59 5.80 -15.82 1.27
CA LEU A 59 6.52 -16.44 0.15
C LEU A 59 5.60 -17.26 -0.75
N PRO A 60 4.73 -18.17 -0.26
CA PRO A 60 3.84 -18.92 -1.14
C PRO A 60 2.87 -18.03 -1.90
N LEU A 61 2.32 -17.00 -1.25
CA LEU A 61 1.43 -16.06 -1.92
C LEU A 61 2.17 -15.22 -2.97
N ALA A 62 3.38 -14.75 -2.65
CA ALA A 62 4.20 -14.03 -3.62
C ALA A 62 4.58 -14.91 -4.82
N VAL A 63 4.91 -16.19 -4.63
CA VAL A 63 5.18 -17.14 -5.71
C VAL A 63 3.94 -17.39 -6.55
N LEU A 64 2.78 -17.59 -5.91
CA LEU A 64 1.51 -17.76 -6.61
C LEU A 64 1.18 -16.54 -7.46
N LEU A 65 1.37 -15.32 -6.96
CA LEU A 65 1.16 -14.11 -7.74
C LEU A 65 2.21 -14.00 -8.86
N ALA A 66 3.48 -14.27 -8.58
CA ALA A 66 4.58 -14.15 -9.54
C ALA A 66 4.45 -15.05 -10.79
N PHE A 67 3.80 -16.22 -10.67
CA PHE A 67 3.73 -17.23 -11.74
C PHE A 67 2.32 -17.80 -12.01
N GLY A 68 1.30 -17.36 -11.29
CA GLY A 68 -0.01 -18.03 -11.24
C GLY A 68 -0.87 -17.92 -12.50
N VAL A 69 -0.61 -16.98 -13.41
CA VAL A 69 -1.41 -16.81 -14.64
C VAL A 69 -0.54 -17.06 -15.85
N GLY A 70 -0.56 -18.28 -16.39
CA GLY A 70 0.17 -18.61 -17.62
C GLY A 70 1.70 -18.46 -17.52
N GLY A 71 2.27 -18.50 -16.31
CA GLY A 71 3.69 -18.30 -16.05
C GLY A 71 4.06 -16.86 -15.67
N ALA A 72 5.34 -16.53 -15.77
CA ALA A 72 5.88 -15.25 -15.31
C ALA A 72 5.32 -14.06 -16.10
N GLU A 73 5.34 -14.15 -17.42
CA GLU A 73 4.85 -13.09 -18.30
C GLU A 73 3.33 -12.89 -18.18
N GLY A 74 2.53 -13.97 -18.22
CA GLY A 74 1.08 -13.84 -18.07
C GLY A 74 0.68 -13.25 -16.70
N SER A 75 1.41 -13.58 -15.62
CA SER A 75 1.22 -12.95 -14.31
C SER A 75 1.50 -11.45 -14.33
N VAL A 76 2.55 -10.99 -15.01
CA VAL A 76 2.82 -9.54 -15.12
C VAL A 76 1.71 -8.82 -15.89
N LEU A 77 1.23 -9.45 -16.95
CA LEU A 77 0.22 -8.87 -17.85
C LEU A 77 -1.16 -8.78 -17.21
N VAL A 78 -1.56 -9.81 -16.44
CA VAL A 78 -2.90 -9.90 -15.82
C VAL A 78 -2.87 -9.47 -14.36
N LEU A 79 -2.06 -10.13 -13.55
CA LEU A 79 -2.03 -9.88 -12.11
C LEU A 79 -1.33 -8.56 -11.78
N GLY A 80 -0.41 -8.07 -12.60
CA GLY A 80 0.24 -6.77 -12.42
C GLY A 80 -0.78 -5.64 -12.23
N PRO A 81 -1.58 -5.30 -13.25
CA PRO A 81 -2.62 -4.29 -13.14
C PRO A 81 -3.62 -4.56 -12.02
N LEU A 82 -4.15 -5.79 -11.91
CA LEU A 82 -5.14 -6.15 -10.90
C LEU A 82 -4.64 -5.90 -9.47
N THR A 83 -3.40 -6.32 -9.19
CA THR A 83 -2.81 -6.16 -7.85
C THR A 83 -2.42 -4.71 -7.58
N THR A 84 -1.90 -3.96 -8.57
CA THR A 84 -1.59 -2.54 -8.38
C THR A 84 -2.84 -1.71 -8.09
N PHE A 85 -3.95 -1.97 -8.80
CA PHE A 85 -5.24 -1.32 -8.52
C PHE A 85 -5.89 -1.79 -7.22
N ALA A 86 -5.57 -2.98 -6.72
CA ALA A 86 -6.00 -3.46 -5.41
C ALA A 86 -5.27 -2.75 -4.24
N LEU A 87 -4.04 -2.24 -4.44
CA LEU A 87 -3.25 -1.64 -3.37
C LEU A 87 -3.90 -0.40 -2.70
N PRO A 88 -4.51 0.55 -3.42
CA PRO A 88 -5.28 1.64 -2.80
C PRO A 88 -6.40 1.14 -1.89
N VAL A 89 -7.11 0.07 -2.29
CA VAL A 89 -8.18 -0.54 -1.49
C VAL A 89 -7.60 -1.20 -0.23
N ALA A 90 -6.49 -1.93 -0.38
CA ALA A 90 -5.77 -2.49 0.75
C ALA A 90 -5.31 -1.39 1.73
N ALA A 91 -4.83 -0.25 1.23
CA ALA A 91 -4.45 0.90 2.05
C ALA A 91 -5.66 1.53 2.77
N VAL A 92 -6.82 1.62 2.11
CA VAL A 92 -8.06 2.07 2.76
C VAL A 92 -8.44 1.16 3.93
N ILE A 93 -8.44 -0.15 3.71
CA ILE A 93 -8.77 -1.14 4.75
C ILE A 93 -7.77 -1.06 5.90
N ALA A 94 -6.48 -1.10 5.60
CA ALA A 94 -5.41 -1.16 6.60
C ALA A 94 -5.27 0.15 7.39
N PHE A 95 -5.29 1.29 6.71
CA PHE A 95 -5.01 2.57 7.34
C PHE A 95 -6.30 3.29 7.73
N TRP A 96 -7.24 3.50 6.83
CA TRP A 96 -8.39 4.37 7.08
C TRP A 96 -9.46 3.67 7.91
N TRP A 97 -9.76 2.42 7.57
CA TRP A 97 -10.84 1.64 8.15
C TRP A 97 -10.41 0.75 9.31
N GLU A 98 -9.11 0.68 9.62
CA GLU A 98 -8.50 -0.22 10.63
C GLU A 98 -9.12 -1.63 10.59
N ASN A 99 -9.19 -2.23 9.41
CA ASN A 99 -9.70 -3.58 9.14
C ASN A 99 -11.23 -3.72 9.23
N TRP A 100 -11.98 -2.72 8.80
CA TRP A 100 -13.39 -2.90 8.45
C TRP A 100 -13.48 -3.34 6.96
N PRO A 101 -14.36 -4.31 6.59
CA PRO A 101 -15.42 -4.94 7.38
C PRO A 101 -14.98 -6.06 8.33
N GLY A 102 -13.74 -6.57 8.24
CA GLY A 102 -13.26 -7.70 9.04
C GLY A 102 -13.53 -7.62 10.55
N THR A 103 -13.48 -6.42 11.15
CA THR A 103 -13.80 -6.17 12.56
C THR A 103 -15.22 -6.53 13.01
N ARG A 104 -16.17 -6.70 12.07
CA ARG A 104 -17.56 -7.13 12.39
C ARG A 104 -17.77 -8.63 12.28
N LEU A 105 -16.78 -9.37 11.79
CA LEU A 105 -16.89 -10.79 11.49
C LEU A 105 -16.13 -11.63 12.52
N ARG A 106 -16.49 -12.91 12.63
CA ARG A 106 -15.72 -13.87 13.44
C ARG A 106 -14.31 -14.00 12.86
N ALA A 107 -13.33 -14.29 13.72
CA ALA A 107 -11.91 -14.44 13.36
C ALA A 107 -11.61 -15.24 12.06
N PRO A 108 -12.28 -16.37 11.75
CA PRO A 108 -12.01 -17.07 10.49
C PRO A 108 -12.48 -16.31 9.25
N TRP A 109 -13.49 -15.44 9.35
CA TRP A 109 -14.10 -14.76 8.21
C TRP A 109 -13.54 -13.36 7.96
N SER A 110 -12.90 -12.73 8.95
CA SER A 110 -12.39 -11.36 8.80
C SER A 110 -11.33 -11.27 7.71
N GLY A 111 -10.40 -12.23 7.68
CA GLY A 111 -9.34 -12.28 6.68
C GLY A 111 -9.85 -12.50 5.26
N TRP A 112 -10.81 -13.43 5.10
CA TRP A 112 -11.42 -13.71 3.80
C TRP A 112 -12.24 -12.54 3.27
N ALA A 113 -13.02 -11.87 4.13
CA ALA A 113 -13.83 -10.72 3.71
C ALA A 113 -12.97 -9.55 3.24
N ASP A 114 -11.90 -9.21 3.97
CA ASP A 114 -10.98 -8.14 3.57
C ASP A 114 -10.25 -8.51 2.27
N THR A 115 -9.83 -9.78 2.12
CA THR A 115 -9.18 -10.27 0.88
C THR A 115 -10.13 -10.22 -0.31
N ALA A 116 -11.37 -10.67 -0.13
CA ALA A 116 -12.40 -10.62 -1.18
C ALA A 116 -12.72 -9.18 -1.58
N LEU A 117 -12.77 -8.26 -0.62
CA LEU A 117 -12.99 -6.83 -0.88
C LEU A 117 -11.82 -6.20 -1.65
N ILE A 118 -10.58 -6.57 -1.31
CA ILE A 118 -9.38 -6.13 -2.04
C ILE A 118 -9.40 -6.67 -3.47
N ALA A 119 -9.73 -7.95 -3.65
CA ALA A 119 -9.79 -8.57 -4.98
C ALA A 119 -10.90 -7.92 -5.84
N ALA A 120 -12.12 -7.80 -5.30
CA ALA A 120 -13.24 -7.17 -6.01
C ALA A 120 -12.95 -5.69 -6.33
N GLY A 121 -12.36 -4.96 -5.37
CA GLY A 121 -11.95 -3.57 -5.57
C GLY A 121 -10.85 -3.42 -6.62
N GLY A 122 -9.87 -4.32 -6.63
CA GLY A 122 -8.83 -4.38 -7.66
C GLY A 122 -9.42 -4.56 -9.05
N VAL A 123 -10.28 -5.55 -9.25
CA VAL A 123 -10.97 -5.80 -10.52
C VAL A 123 -11.79 -4.57 -10.96
N ALA A 124 -12.60 -4.00 -10.06
CA ALA A 124 -13.44 -2.85 -10.38
C ALA A 124 -12.60 -1.61 -10.76
N LEU A 125 -11.51 -1.36 -10.05
CA LEU A 125 -10.61 -0.24 -10.34
C LEU A 125 -9.77 -0.48 -11.60
N THR A 126 -9.42 -1.73 -11.93
CA THR A 126 -8.79 -2.07 -13.22
C THR A 126 -9.73 -1.80 -14.39
N LEU A 127 -11.01 -2.20 -14.29
CA LEU A 127 -12.03 -1.90 -15.30
C LEU A 127 -12.26 -0.38 -15.45
N ALA A 128 -12.29 0.35 -14.33
CA ALA A 128 -12.37 1.81 -14.36
C ALA A 128 -11.11 2.44 -15.00
N GLY A 129 -9.94 1.87 -14.73
CA GLY A 129 -8.68 2.26 -15.37
C GLY A 129 -8.71 2.04 -16.89
N GLN A 130 -9.16 0.87 -17.34
CA GLN A 130 -9.37 0.61 -18.77
C GLN A 130 -10.34 1.61 -19.38
N ALA A 131 -11.47 1.91 -18.74
CA ALA A 131 -12.45 2.89 -19.26
C ALA A 131 -11.89 4.32 -19.33
N ALA A 132 -10.93 4.65 -18.47
CA ALA A 132 -10.27 5.95 -18.48
C ALA A 132 -9.25 6.06 -19.63
N THR A 133 -8.43 5.01 -19.86
CA THR A 133 -7.31 5.04 -20.82
C THR A 133 -7.65 4.48 -22.19
N ALA A 134 -8.63 3.59 -22.29
CA ALA A 134 -9.01 2.82 -23.47
C ALA A 134 -10.51 2.50 -23.49
N ARG A 135 -10.93 1.54 -24.33
CA ARG A 135 -12.30 1.00 -24.29
C ARG A 135 -12.42 -0.04 -23.18
N PRO A 136 -13.51 -0.07 -22.41
CA PRO A 136 -13.70 -1.08 -21.37
C PRO A 136 -13.80 -2.47 -22.01
N ASP A 137 -13.02 -3.42 -21.50
CA ASP A 137 -12.93 -4.78 -22.01
C ASP A 137 -12.77 -5.78 -20.85
N PRO A 138 -13.90 -6.23 -20.28
CA PRO A 138 -13.88 -7.08 -19.10
C PRO A 138 -13.24 -8.45 -19.34
N ALA A 139 -13.31 -8.98 -20.57
CA ALA A 139 -12.68 -10.23 -20.93
C ALA A 139 -11.16 -10.05 -21.00
N GLY A 140 -10.70 -8.96 -21.63
CA GLY A 140 -9.28 -8.63 -21.75
C GLY A 140 -8.56 -8.38 -20.42
N VAL A 141 -9.29 -8.09 -19.32
CA VAL A 141 -8.68 -7.95 -17.98
C VAL A 141 -8.05 -9.26 -17.49
N PHE A 142 -8.63 -10.41 -17.84
CA PHE A 142 -8.21 -11.72 -17.33
C PHE A 142 -7.50 -12.58 -18.37
N ASP A 143 -7.43 -12.12 -19.62
CA ASP A 143 -6.80 -12.87 -20.71
C ASP A 143 -5.32 -12.49 -20.85
N PRO A 144 -4.37 -13.37 -20.46
CA PRO A 144 -2.96 -13.10 -20.68
C PRO A 144 -2.62 -13.06 -22.17
N GLY A 145 -3.41 -13.67 -23.06
CA GLY A 145 -3.22 -13.68 -24.51
C GLY A 145 -3.90 -12.53 -25.26
N ALA A 146 -4.50 -11.58 -24.54
CA ALA A 146 -5.17 -10.42 -25.12
C ALA A 146 -4.24 -9.68 -26.12
N GLY A 147 -4.49 -9.87 -27.41
CA GLY A 147 -3.77 -9.24 -28.51
C GLY A 147 -4.26 -7.82 -28.81
N ALA A 148 -3.86 -7.25 -29.94
CA ALA A 148 -4.17 -5.87 -30.34
C ALA A 148 -5.69 -5.53 -30.44
N ALA A 149 -6.56 -6.53 -30.44
CA ALA A 149 -8.02 -6.36 -30.45
C ALA A 149 -8.63 -6.05 -29.06
N HIS A 150 -7.87 -6.27 -27.98
CA HIS A 150 -8.32 -6.08 -26.60
C HIS A 150 -7.68 -4.82 -26.00
N ALA A 151 -8.36 -4.21 -25.02
CA ALA A 151 -7.80 -3.08 -24.30
C ALA A 151 -6.76 -3.55 -23.29
N ALA A 152 -5.48 -3.54 -23.70
CA ALA A 152 -4.38 -3.97 -22.85
C ALA A 152 -4.36 -3.19 -21.53
N THR A 153 -4.44 -3.89 -20.41
CA THR A 153 -4.29 -3.32 -19.06
C THR A 153 -2.82 -3.00 -18.79
N PHE A 154 -1.92 -3.91 -19.13
CA PHE A 154 -0.48 -3.68 -19.10
C PHE A 154 0.07 -3.34 -20.50
N PRO A 155 0.95 -2.34 -20.65
CA PRO A 155 1.38 -1.38 -19.62
C PRO A 155 0.43 -0.17 -19.51
N ALA A 156 -0.59 -0.06 -20.36
CA ALA A 156 -1.33 1.19 -20.59
C ALA A 156 -2.00 1.79 -19.34
N THR A 157 -2.51 0.97 -18.42
CA THR A 157 -3.18 1.44 -17.20
C THR A 157 -2.23 1.60 -16.01
N MET A 158 -0.99 1.13 -16.12
CA MET A 158 -0.02 1.13 -15.01
C MET A 158 0.35 2.53 -14.50
N PRO A 159 0.53 3.55 -15.36
CA PRO A 159 0.73 4.93 -14.89
C PRO A 159 -0.37 5.41 -13.94
N LEU A 160 -1.64 5.15 -14.29
CA LEU A 160 -2.79 5.52 -13.47
C LEU A 160 -2.84 4.74 -12.17
N ALA A 161 -2.63 3.41 -12.24
CA ALA A 161 -2.62 2.55 -11.06
C ALA A 161 -1.54 2.97 -10.05
N GLY A 162 -0.31 3.17 -10.54
CA GLY A 162 0.84 3.62 -9.75
C GLY A 162 0.59 5.00 -9.13
N ALA A 163 0.14 5.97 -9.91
CA ALA A 163 -0.15 7.31 -9.39
C ALA A 163 -1.28 7.32 -8.35
N ALA A 164 -2.35 6.54 -8.54
CA ALA A 164 -3.44 6.47 -7.57
C ALA A 164 -2.97 5.87 -6.24
N PHE A 165 -2.15 4.83 -6.28
CA PHE A 165 -1.59 4.22 -5.08
C PHE A 165 -0.57 5.12 -4.39
N THR A 166 0.37 5.71 -5.13
CA THR A 166 1.34 6.67 -4.58
C THR A 166 0.61 7.86 -3.97
N ALA A 167 -0.41 8.42 -4.62
CA ALA A 167 -1.22 9.50 -4.05
C ALA A 167 -1.94 9.06 -2.75
N MET A 168 -2.44 7.83 -2.69
CA MET A 168 -3.04 7.25 -1.47
C MET A 168 -2.03 7.13 -0.33
N LEU A 169 -0.82 6.63 -0.60
CA LEU A 169 0.25 6.57 0.39
C LEU A 169 0.68 7.98 0.81
N HIS A 170 0.84 8.90 -0.13
CA HIS A 170 1.20 10.29 0.13
C HIS A 170 0.20 10.97 1.06
N LEU A 171 -1.09 10.86 0.75
CA LEU A 171 -2.16 11.40 1.58
C LEU A 171 -2.17 10.76 2.98
N THR A 172 -1.92 9.45 3.05
CA THR A 172 -1.95 8.69 4.31
C THR A 172 -0.76 8.98 5.20
N LEU A 173 0.45 9.03 4.62
CA LEU A 173 1.73 9.04 5.31
C LEU A 173 2.31 10.46 5.38
N ALA A 174 2.58 11.08 4.24
CA ALA A 174 3.19 12.40 4.18
C ALA A 174 2.24 13.49 4.71
N CYS A 175 0.96 13.41 4.34
CA CYS A 175 -0.08 14.35 4.76
C CYS A 175 -0.78 13.96 6.07
N GLU A 176 -0.42 12.83 6.69
CA GLU A 176 -1.03 12.34 7.95
C GLU A 176 -2.57 12.28 7.88
N ARG A 177 -3.14 11.91 6.72
CA ARG A 177 -4.59 11.89 6.43
C ARG A 177 -5.27 13.25 6.49
N TRP A 178 -4.52 14.34 6.55
CA TRP A 178 -5.08 15.68 6.47
C TRP A 178 -5.53 15.99 5.04
N PRO A 179 -6.68 16.66 4.82
CA PRO A 179 -7.61 17.22 5.81
C PRO A 179 -8.70 16.24 6.31
N LEU A 180 -8.79 15.05 5.73
CA LEU A 180 -9.88 14.08 5.94
C LEU A 180 -9.92 13.47 7.35
N SER A 181 -8.88 13.66 8.15
CA SER A 181 -8.77 13.15 9.54
C SER A 181 -9.92 13.53 10.49
N ARG A 182 -10.76 14.52 10.13
CA ARG A 182 -11.92 14.96 10.95
C ARG A 182 -13.24 14.27 10.60
N LEU A 183 -13.29 13.53 9.49
CA LEU A 183 -14.51 12.85 9.04
C LEU A 183 -14.67 11.49 9.72
N ASP A 184 -15.86 10.90 9.61
CA ASP A 184 -16.05 9.48 9.96
C ASP A 184 -15.05 8.62 9.18
N ARG A 185 -14.48 7.63 9.84
CA ARG A 185 -13.36 6.84 9.31
C ARG A 185 -13.73 6.11 8.01
N ARG A 186 -14.98 5.64 7.89
CA ARG A 186 -15.42 4.94 6.69
C ARG A 186 -15.53 5.91 5.52
N LEU A 187 -16.23 7.00 5.75
CA LEU A 187 -16.40 8.06 4.76
C LEU A 187 -15.06 8.67 4.36
N ALA A 188 -14.16 8.91 5.31
CA ALA A 188 -12.82 9.42 5.07
C ALA A 188 -12.02 8.51 4.14
N GLY A 189 -12.07 7.19 4.35
CA GLY A 189 -11.40 6.22 3.47
C GLY A 189 -11.97 6.20 2.04
N LEU A 190 -13.30 6.26 1.89
CA LEU A 190 -13.93 6.35 0.56
C LEU A 190 -13.57 7.65 -0.15
N ILE A 191 -13.65 8.78 0.54
CA ILE A 191 -13.28 10.08 -0.02
C ILE A 191 -11.80 10.11 -0.39
N ALA A 192 -10.92 9.53 0.44
CA ALA A 192 -9.50 9.41 0.14
C ALA A 192 -9.27 8.61 -1.15
N LEU A 193 -9.96 7.47 -1.31
CA LEU A 193 -9.87 6.64 -2.51
C LEU A 193 -10.30 7.40 -3.77
N VAL A 194 -11.47 8.05 -3.71
CA VAL A 194 -11.98 8.84 -4.83
C VAL A 194 -11.06 10.01 -5.15
N ALA A 195 -10.61 10.76 -4.14
CA ALA A 195 -9.76 11.93 -4.33
C ALA A 195 -8.40 11.57 -4.93
N THR A 196 -7.78 10.48 -4.48
CA THR A 196 -6.47 10.03 -4.96
C THR A 196 -6.56 9.45 -6.37
N TRP A 197 -7.64 8.73 -6.69
CA TRP A 197 -7.90 8.26 -8.05
C TRP A 197 -8.17 9.41 -9.02
N THR A 198 -8.99 10.39 -8.63
CA THR A 198 -9.25 11.60 -9.43
C THR A 198 -7.98 12.43 -9.63
N ALA A 199 -7.16 12.61 -8.59
CA ALA A 199 -5.88 13.30 -8.70
C ALA A 199 -4.91 12.57 -9.64
N ALA A 200 -4.83 11.24 -9.54
CA ALA A 200 -4.02 10.42 -10.42
C ALA A 200 -4.49 10.53 -11.88
N LEU A 201 -5.80 10.47 -12.12
CA LEU A 201 -6.37 10.66 -13.46
C LEU A 201 -6.02 12.04 -14.04
N ALA A 202 -6.13 13.10 -13.24
CA ALA A 202 -5.79 14.45 -13.65
C ALA A 202 -4.30 14.58 -13.99
N VAL A 203 -3.41 14.06 -13.14
CA VAL A 203 -1.96 14.11 -13.37
C VAL A 203 -1.56 13.29 -14.59
N VAL A 204 -2.06 12.06 -14.73
CA VAL A 204 -1.74 11.19 -15.87
C VAL A 204 -2.24 11.80 -17.17
N SER A 205 -3.47 12.32 -17.18
CA SER A 205 -4.02 12.99 -18.37
C SER A 205 -3.23 14.24 -18.75
N ALA A 206 -2.67 14.97 -17.78
CA ALA A 206 -1.90 16.19 -18.06
C ALA A 206 -0.44 15.91 -18.45
N MET A 207 0.17 14.84 -17.93
CA MET A 207 1.63 14.64 -17.97
C MET A 207 2.07 13.48 -18.86
N VAL A 208 1.28 12.42 -18.98
CA VAL A 208 1.72 11.17 -19.64
C VAL A 208 1.39 11.21 -21.12
N GLU A 209 2.44 11.06 -21.94
CA GLU A 209 2.30 10.90 -23.38
C GLU A 209 1.84 9.48 -23.70
N VAL A 210 0.79 9.38 -24.51
CA VAL A 210 0.29 8.09 -25.03
C VAL A 210 0.61 8.03 -26.52
N SER A 211 1.80 7.55 -26.85
CA SER A 211 2.33 7.52 -28.22
C SER A 211 1.93 6.27 -29.01
N VAL A 212 1.26 5.28 -28.39
CA VAL A 212 0.98 3.97 -29.04
C VAL A 212 -0.44 3.92 -29.61
N PRO A 213 -0.62 3.52 -30.89
CA PRO A 213 -1.93 3.22 -31.45
C PRO A 213 -2.36 1.81 -31.01
N VAL A 214 -2.60 1.61 -29.71
CA VAL A 214 -3.36 0.43 -29.26
C VAL A 214 -4.82 0.69 -29.60
N ALA A 215 -5.54 -0.30 -30.13
CA ALA A 215 -6.92 -0.13 -30.55
C ALA A 215 -7.79 0.50 -29.44
N GLY A 216 -8.27 1.71 -29.67
CA GLY A 216 -9.13 2.43 -28.72
C GLY A 216 -8.41 3.21 -27.62
N ALA A 217 -7.08 3.25 -27.59
CA ALA A 217 -6.35 4.18 -26.73
C ALA A 217 -6.58 5.62 -27.18
N ARG A 218 -6.87 6.53 -26.24
CA ARG A 218 -7.00 7.95 -26.55
C ARG A 218 -5.61 8.56 -26.63
N ALA A 219 -5.19 8.97 -27.82
CA ALA A 219 -3.93 9.68 -28.00
C ALA A 219 -3.97 11.02 -27.22
N HIS A 220 -2.94 11.30 -26.45
CA HIS A 220 -2.75 12.57 -25.77
C HIS A 220 -1.27 12.94 -25.77
N ALA A 221 -0.97 14.20 -26.12
CA ALA A 221 0.38 14.74 -26.09
C ALA A 221 0.74 15.09 -24.64
N GLY A 222 1.60 14.29 -24.03
CA GLY A 222 2.11 14.51 -22.66
C GLY A 222 3.53 15.04 -22.66
N LEU A 223 4.07 15.26 -21.46
CA LEU A 223 5.44 15.74 -21.25
C LEU A 223 6.46 14.61 -21.09
N ILE A 224 6.01 13.43 -20.64
CA ILE A 224 6.86 12.28 -20.32
C ILE A 224 6.16 10.97 -20.73
N GLY A 225 6.94 9.96 -21.11
CA GLY A 225 6.41 8.64 -21.42
C GLY A 225 5.86 7.92 -20.18
N GLY A 226 4.96 6.96 -20.41
CA GLY A 226 4.31 6.21 -19.34
C GLY A 226 5.28 5.40 -18.47
N ALA A 227 6.38 4.90 -19.06
CA ALA A 227 7.40 4.16 -18.33
C ALA A 227 8.19 5.08 -17.38
N GLU A 228 8.60 6.26 -17.85
CA GLU A 228 9.28 7.29 -17.07
C GLU A 228 8.42 7.77 -15.91
N PHE A 229 7.14 8.04 -16.18
CA PHE A 229 6.19 8.40 -15.13
C PHE A 229 6.00 7.26 -14.11
N GLY A 230 5.88 6.02 -14.58
CA GLY A 230 5.85 4.83 -13.73
C GLY A 230 7.07 4.77 -12.80
N ALA A 231 8.27 4.92 -13.35
CA ALA A 231 9.51 4.95 -12.58
C ALA A 231 9.52 6.08 -11.53
N LEU A 232 9.08 7.29 -11.88
CA LEU A 232 8.94 8.41 -10.94
C LEU A 232 8.00 8.06 -9.77
N THR A 233 6.84 7.44 -10.04
CA THR A 233 5.90 7.03 -8.98
C THR A 233 6.49 5.96 -8.05
N VAL A 234 7.30 5.03 -8.57
CA VAL A 234 7.97 4.01 -7.78
C VAL A 234 9.12 4.59 -6.95
N VAL A 235 9.87 5.55 -7.50
CA VAL A 235 10.89 6.29 -6.73
C VAL A 235 10.22 7.08 -5.59
N ALA A 236 9.07 7.72 -5.83
CA ALA A 236 8.31 8.38 -4.77
C ALA A 236 7.87 7.40 -3.67
N GLY A 237 7.30 6.25 -4.05
CA GLY A 237 6.96 5.19 -3.11
C GLY A 237 8.16 4.66 -2.31
N THR A 238 9.36 4.70 -2.90
CA THR A 238 10.61 4.33 -2.21
C THR A 238 10.90 5.30 -1.07
N TRP A 239 10.83 6.60 -1.33
CA TRP A 239 11.03 7.62 -0.29
C TRP A 239 9.95 7.56 0.79
N GLU A 240 8.70 7.31 0.41
CA GLU A 240 7.61 7.12 1.38
C GLU A 240 7.84 5.89 2.27
N THR A 241 8.29 4.79 1.69
CA THR A 241 8.60 3.56 2.44
C THR A 241 9.78 3.79 3.37
N LEU A 242 10.87 4.37 2.89
CA LEU A 242 12.06 4.62 3.71
C LEU A 242 11.76 5.59 4.86
N LEU A 243 11.12 6.72 4.58
CA LEU A 243 10.84 7.74 5.59
C LEU A 243 9.78 7.27 6.59
N PHE A 244 8.64 6.75 6.13
CA PHE A 244 7.48 6.54 6.99
C PHE A 244 7.34 5.10 7.50
N VAL A 245 7.83 4.09 6.76
CA VAL A 245 7.80 2.68 7.22
C VAL A 245 9.10 2.33 7.93
N VAL A 246 10.24 2.46 7.26
CA VAL A 246 11.54 2.02 7.79
C VAL A 246 12.01 2.93 8.92
N LEU A 247 12.03 4.25 8.69
CA LEU A 247 12.47 5.24 9.67
C LEU A 247 11.35 5.72 10.60
N ARG A 248 10.11 5.25 10.40
CA ARG A 248 8.93 5.56 11.24
C ARG A 248 8.69 7.07 11.39
N GLY A 249 8.92 7.81 10.31
CA GLY A 249 8.80 9.25 10.21
C GLY A 249 9.99 10.04 10.75
N ARG A 250 11.07 9.41 11.26
CA ARG A 250 12.27 10.15 11.68
C ARG A 250 13.10 10.60 10.47
N PRO A 251 13.75 11.78 10.54
CA PRO A 251 13.73 12.75 11.65
C PRO A 251 12.52 13.69 11.63
N LEU A 252 11.68 13.66 10.60
CA LEU A 252 10.61 14.64 10.35
C LEU A 252 9.53 14.68 11.45
N ASN A 253 9.29 13.56 12.13
CA ASN A 253 8.36 13.46 13.25
C ASN A 253 8.82 14.22 14.51
N LEU A 254 10.05 14.73 14.54
CA LEU A 254 10.56 15.61 15.60
C LEU A 254 10.01 17.04 15.46
N ILE A 255 9.48 17.40 14.29
CA ILE A 255 8.87 18.71 14.05
C ILE A 255 7.51 18.73 14.75
N GLY A 256 7.40 19.51 15.83
CA GLY A 256 6.18 19.58 16.64
C GLY A 256 4.98 20.20 15.92
N SER A 257 5.20 21.25 15.13
CA SER A 257 4.14 21.90 14.34
C SER A 257 3.67 21.00 13.20
N ARG A 258 2.36 20.72 13.14
CA ARG A 258 1.77 19.91 12.06
C ARG A 258 2.02 20.55 10.70
N ALA A 259 1.78 21.86 10.55
CA ALA A 259 1.94 22.54 9.26
C ALA A 259 3.37 22.37 8.72
N TRP A 260 4.38 22.69 9.54
CA TRP A 260 5.78 22.53 9.13
C TRP A 260 6.18 21.08 8.88
N ARG A 261 5.65 20.15 9.68
CA ARG A 261 5.90 18.72 9.49
C ARG A 261 5.33 18.22 8.16
N LEU A 262 4.09 18.59 7.82
CA LEU A 262 3.49 18.23 6.53
C LEU A 262 4.30 18.80 5.37
N THR A 263 4.68 20.08 5.43
CA THR A 263 5.54 20.69 4.40
C THR A 263 6.88 19.97 4.27
N ALA A 264 7.54 19.66 5.39
CA ALA A 264 8.81 18.95 5.38
C ALA A 264 8.68 17.51 4.84
N ASN A 265 7.61 16.80 5.19
CA ASN A 265 7.30 15.47 4.64
C ASN A 265 7.14 15.51 3.12
N ASN A 266 6.33 16.44 2.61
CA ASN A 266 6.08 16.60 1.17
C ASN A 266 7.37 16.98 0.44
N ALA A 267 8.11 17.97 0.96
CA ALA A 267 9.37 18.40 0.38
C ALA A 267 10.41 17.28 0.35
N ALA A 268 10.53 16.49 1.42
CA ALA A 268 11.49 15.38 1.48
C ALA A 268 11.17 14.29 0.45
N VAL A 269 9.90 13.91 0.29
CA VAL A 269 9.48 12.92 -0.71
C VAL A 269 9.70 13.47 -2.12
N LEU A 270 9.27 14.69 -2.42
CA LEU A 270 9.40 15.27 -3.76
C LEU A 270 10.85 15.53 -4.16
N ALA A 271 11.64 16.16 -3.29
CA ALA A 271 13.06 16.43 -3.55
C ALA A 271 13.86 15.12 -3.64
N GLY A 272 13.60 14.17 -2.73
CA GLY A 272 14.20 12.85 -2.79
C GLY A 272 13.88 12.14 -4.11
N THR A 273 12.61 12.21 -4.54
CA THR A 273 12.16 11.60 -5.80
C THR A 273 12.89 12.20 -7.00
N ALA A 274 12.88 13.53 -7.13
CA ALA A 274 13.53 14.21 -8.23
C ALA A 274 15.03 13.92 -8.28
N LEU A 275 15.74 14.08 -7.16
CA LEU A 275 17.18 13.85 -7.08
C LEU A 275 17.55 12.39 -7.39
N THR A 276 16.80 11.43 -6.83
CA THR A 276 17.07 10.00 -7.06
C THR A 276 16.79 9.61 -8.50
N TYR A 277 15.66 10.04 -9.05
CA TYR A 277 15.32 9.74 -10.44
C TYR A 277 16.35 10.34 -11.40
N LEU A 278 16.74 11.61 -11.22
CA LEU A 278 17.77 12.26 -12.05
C LEU A 278 19.14 11.57 -11.92
N LEU A 279 19.53 11.16 -10.72
CA LEU A 279 20.77 10.42 -10.52
C LEU A 279 20.74 9.07 -11.26
N LEU A 280 19.66 8.31 -11.16
CA LEU A 280 19.56 6.99 -11.79
C LEU A 280 19.40 7.09 -13.32
N SER A 281 18.55 8.00 -13.80
CA SER A 281 18.28 8.17 -15.23
C SER A 281 19.40 8.92 -15.95
N ALA A 282 19.69 10.16 -15.56
CA ALA A 282 20.68 11.00 -16.23
C ALA A 282 22.11 10.72 -15.77
N GLY A 283 22.31 10.42 -14.48
CA GLY A 283 23.64 10.15 -13.92
C GLY A 283 24.17 8.75 -14.26
N LEU A 284 23.31 7.73 -14.21
CA LEU A 284 23.70 6.33 -14.46
C LEU A 284 23.15 5.76 -15.77
N GLY A 285 22.33 6.50 -16.52
CA GLY A 285 21.78 6.04 -17.80
C GLY A 285 20.79 4.88 -17.68
N LEU A 286 20.18 4.67 -16.50
CA LEU A 286 19.28 3.54 -16.30
C LEU A 286 17.94 3.76 -17.00
N ALA A 287 17.46 2.73 -17.69
CA ALA A 287 16.12 2.69 -18.26
C ALA A 287 15.03 2.70 -17.17
N ALA A 288 13.86 3.25 -17.49
CA ALA A 288 12.77 3.44 -16.53
C ALA A 288 12.25 2.14 -15.89
N ASN A 289 12.18 1.05 -16.66
CA ASN A 289 11.82 -0.28 -16.14
C ASN A 289 12.86 -0.80 -15.15
N THR A 290 14.16 -0.61 -15.42
CA THR A 290 15.25 -0.96 -14.49
C THR A 290 15.20 -0.14 -13.21
N ILE A 291 14.93 1.17 -13.33
CA ILE A 291 14.72 2.04 -12.14
C ILE A 291 13.56 1.50 -11.30
N SER A 292 12.43 1.16 -11.94
CA SER A 292 11.26 0.59 -11.26
C SER A 292 11.58 -0.75 -10.58
N ALA A 293 12.38 -1.61 -11.21
CA ALA A 293 12.80 -2.89 -10.64
C ALA A 293 13.69 -2.71 -9.40
N VAL A 294 14.70 -1.83 -9.48
CA VAL A 294 15.60 -1.52 -8.36
C VAL A 294 14.82 -0.91 -7.20
N CYS A 295 14.07 0.16 -7.46
CA CYS A 295 13.28 0.85 -6.44
C CYS A 295 12.16 -0.04 -5.87
N GLY A 296 11.54 -0.90 -6.69
CA GLY A 296 10.60 -1.91 -6.24
C GLY A 296 11.23 -2.89 -5.25
N CYS A 297 12.44 -3.35 -5.50
CA CYS A 297 13.19 -4.18 -4.55
C CYS A 297 13.55 -3.42 -3.26
N VAL A 298 13.81 -2.11 -3.33
CA VAL A 298 13.99 -1.25 -2.14
C VAL A 298 12.71 -1.17 -1.32
N ILE A 299 11.55 -0.97 -1.95
CA ILE A 299 10.25 -0.95 -1.28
C ILE A 299 9.98 -2.31 -0.62
N ALA A 300 10.12 -3.41 -1.36
CA ALA A 300 9.93 -4.76 -0.85
C ALA A 300 10.85 -5.05 0.35
N GLY A 301 12.14 -4.75 0.23
CA GLY A 301 13.09 -4.87 1.34
C GLY A 301 12.72 -4.00 2.54
N GLY A 302 12.25 -2.77 2.30
CA GLY A 302 11.73 -1.85 3.30
C GLY A 302 10.50 -2.39 4.04
N LEU A 303 9.55 -2.99 3.32
CA LEU A 303 8.36 -3.61 3.89
C LEU A 303 8.71 -4.86 4.69
N LEU A 304 9.55 -5.75 4.14
CA LEU A 304 10.03 -6.94 4.84
C LEU A 304 10.76 -6.52 6.13
N ALA A 305 11.81 -5.70 6.05
CA ALA A 305 12.57 -5.21 7.20
C ALA A 305 11.72 -4.43 8.20
N GLY A 306 10.86 -3.53 7.72
CA GLY A 306 10.06 -2.64 8.56
C GLY A 306 8.91 -3.33 9.27
N MET A 307 8.27 -4.33 8.63
CA MET A 307 7.02 -4.92 9.10
C MET A 307 7.14 -6.39 9.57
N LEU A 308 8.04 -7.19 8.99
CA LEU A 308 8.26 -8.59 9.42
C LEU A 308 9.38 -8.72 10.46
N PHE A 309 10.41 -7.86 10.42
CA PHE A 309 11.50 -7.89 11.40
C PHE A 309 11.24 -7.03 12.65
N GLU A 310 9.98 -6.60 12.89
CA GLU A 310 9.54 -5.79 14.06
C GLU A 310 10.00 -6.36 15.42
N ALA A 311 10.33 -7.65 15.49
CA ALA A 311 10.69 -8.37 16.72
C ALA A 311 12.18 -8.33 17.12
N ARG A 312 13.06 -7.60 16.43
CA ARG A 312 14.45 -7.38 16.90
C ARG A 312 14.76 -5.92 17.29
N PRO A 313 14.15 -5.37 18.37
CA PRO A 313 14.59 -4.11 18.95
C PRO A 313 15.66 -4.37 20.01
N GLY A 314 16.80 -3.69 19.91
CA GLY A 314 17.73 -3.59 21.04
C GLY A 314 19.11 -3.03 20.72
N ARG A 315 19.71 -3.40 19.57
CA ARG A 315 21.11 -3.03 19.26
C ARG A 315 21.36 -2.40 17.89
N ALA A 316 20.52 -2.68 16.89
CA ALA A 316 20.67 -2.05 15.58
C ALA A 316 20.06 -0.63 15.62
N GLY A 317 20.91 0.40 15.58
CA GLY A 317 20.47 1.76 15.32
C GLY A 317 19.84 1.90 13.93
N GLN A 318 19.39 3.11 13.57
CA GLN A 318 18.78 3.38 12.25
C GLN A 318 19.65 2.89 11.08
N ALA A 319 20.97 3.05 11.19
CA ALA A 319 21.93 2.55 10.21
C ALA A 319 21.84 1.03 10.01
N GLY A 320 21.62 0.26 11.07
CA GLY A 320 21.50 -1.20 10.96
C GLY A 320 20.22 -1.64 10.25
N VAL A 321 19.11 -0.92 10.44
CA VAL A 321 17.87 -1.20 9.71
C VAL A 321 18.02 -0.83 8.22
N LEU A 322 18.63 0.32 7.91
CA LEU A 322 18.91 0.72 6.53
C LEU A 322 19.88 -0.25 5.85
N ALA A 323 20.90 -0.74 6.55
CA ALA A 323 21.81 -1.77 6.04
C ALA A 323 21.08 -3.09 5.76
N LEU A 324 20.13 -3.48 6.62
CA LEU A 324 19.29 -4.66 6.38
C LEU A 324 18.40 -4.46 5.15
N VAL A 325 17.76 -3.29 5.01
CA VAL A 325 16.97 -2.96 3.81
C VAL A 325 17.85 -3.08 2.57
N ALA A 326 19.02 -2.44 2.57
CA ALA A 326 19.95 -2.52 1.44
C ALA A 326 20.33 -3.98 1.12
N ALA A 327 20.71 -4.78 2.11
CA ALA A 327 21.09 -6.18 1.92
C ALA A 327 19.94 -7.02 1.35
N VAL A 328 18.72 -6.89 1.91
CA VAL A 328 17.54 -7.62 1.43
C VAL A 328 17.16 -7.18 0.02
N SER A 329 17.20 -5.87 -0.26
CA SER A 329 16.88 -5.33 -1.58
C SER A 329 17.88 -5.76 -2.64
N THR A 330 19.18 -5.78 -2.32
CA THR A 330 20.22 -6.33 -3.22
C THR A 330 19.98 -7.82 -3.47
N ALA A 331 19.72 -8.60 -2.42
CA ALA A 331 19.44 -10.03 -2.58
C ALA A 331 18.19 -10.28 -3.44
N LEU A 332 17.09 -9.56 -3.19
CA LEU A 332 15.88 -9.62 -4.01
C LEU A 332 16.16 -9.26 -5.46
N PHE A 333 16.86 -8.15 -5.71
CA PHE A 333 17.16 -7.70 -7.06
C PHE A 333 17.99 -8.74 -7.83
N VAL A 334 19.05 -9.28 -7.22
CA VAL A 334 19.90 -10.31 -7.84
C VAL A 334 19.13 -11.60 -8.11
N LEU A 335 18.38 -12.10 -7.11
CA LEU A 335 17.63 -13.35 -7.24
C LEU A 335 16.50 -13.25 -8.26
N LEU A 336 15.71 -12.18 -8.21
CA LEU A 336 14.60 -11.98 -9.15
C LEU A 336 15.10 -11.73 -10.56
N THR A 337 16.19 -10.96 -10.74
CA THR A 337 16.79 -10.77 -12.07
C THR A 337 17.36 -12.07 -12.61
N GLY A 338 18.03 -12.86 -11.78
CA GLY A 338 18.53 -14.18 -12.16
C GLY A 338 17.40 -15.12 -12.59
N LEU A 339 16.29 -15.16 -11.86
CA LEU A 339 15.10 -15.92 -12.25
C LEU A 339 14.45 -15.38 -13.53
N ALA A 340 14.30 -14.07 -13.66
CA ALA A 340 13.71 -13.44 -14.83
C ALA A 340 14.53 -13.72 -16.11
N GLY A 341 15.86 -13.82 -15.99
CA GLY A 341 16.74 -14.20 -17.10
C GLY A 341 16.56 -15.64 -17.59
N THR A 342 15.85 -16.49 -16.85
CA THR A 342 15.54 -17.88 -17.29
C THR A 342 14.23 -17.99 -18.07
N GLN A 343 13.45 -16.90 -18.15
CA GLN A 343 12.12 -16.91 -18.76
C GLN A 343 12.18 -16.28 -20.16
N PRO A 344 11.40 -16.80 -21.13
CA PRO A 344 11.15 -16.10 -22.39
C PRO A 344 10.23 -14.90 -22.16
N TRP A 345 10.46 -13.82 -22.92
CA TRP A 345 9.68 -12.59 -22.84
C TRP A 345 9.31 -12.12 -24.24
N GLU A 346 8.02 -11.89 -24.50
CA GLU A 346 7.53 -11.45 -25.82
C GLU A 346 6.94 -10.04 -25.80
N ARG A 347 6.19 -9.70 -24.75
CA ARG A 347 5.41 -8.46 -24.58
C ARG A 347 5.81 -7.67 -23.34
N ALA A 348 6.37 -8.33 -22.33
CA ALA A 348 6.96 -7.68 -21.16
C ALA A 348 8.48 -7.77 -21.18
N THR A 349 9.15 -7.11 -20.24
CA THR A 349 10.59 -7.30 -20.00
C THR A 349 10.85 -7.98 -18.67
N ALA A 350 12.04 -8.58 -18.54
CA ALA A 350 12.51 -9.12 -17.26
C ALA A 350 12.43 -8.08 -16.12
N ALA A 351 12.77 -6.82 -16.41
CA ALA A 351 12.71 -5.73 -15.43
C ALA A 351 11.26 -5.41 -15.01
N ASP A 352 10.29 -5.47 -15.93
CA ASP A 352 8.88 -5.28 -15.60
C ASP A 352 8.38 -6.36 -14.64
N TRP A 353 8.79 -7.60 -14.87
CA TRP A 353 8.44 -8.71 -13.97
C TRP A 353 9.12 -8.58 -12.60
N VAL A 354 10.40 -8.20 -12.54
CA VAL A 354 11.08 -7.94 -11.27
C VAL A 354 10.37 -6.82 -10.48
N ALA A 355 10.04 -5.71 -11.14
CA ALA A 355 9.30 -4.61 -10.54
C ALA A 355 7.93 -5.08 -10.02
N TYR A 356 7.19 -5.83 -10.83
CA TYR A 356 5.89 -6.41 -10.45
C TYR A 356 6.01 -7.32 -9.23
N VAL A 357 6.93 -8.28 -9.24
CA VAL A 357 7.09 -9.23 -8.13
C VAL A 357 7.46 -8.49 -6.84
N ALA A 358 8.38 -7.53 -6.92
CA ALA A 358 8.80 -6.77 -5.75
C ALA A 358 7.66 -5.89 -5.19
N LEU A 359 7.03 -5.08 -6.03
CA LEU A 359 6.00 -4.11 -5.62
C LEU A 359 4.68 -4.77 -5.26
N ASN A 360 4.21 -5.67 -6.12
CA ASN A 360 2.87 -6.21 -6.02
C ASN A 360 2.88 -7.58 -5.35
N ALA A 361 3.61 -8.57 -5.87
CA ALA A 361 3.53 -9.92 -5.33
C ALA A 361 4.03 -9.97 -3.87
N ILE A 362 5.23 -9.44 -3.60
CA ILE A 362 5.79 -9.38 -2.24
C ILE A 362 5.10 -8.29 -1.42
N GLY A 363 4.97 -7.07 -1.95
CA GLY A 363 4.37 -5.95 -1.22
C GLY A 363 2.94 -6.21 -0.76
N LEU A 364 2.06 -6.67 -1.65
CA LEU A 364 0.68 -7.04 -1.31
C LEU A 364 0.66 -8.21 -0.32
N SER A 365 1.52 -9.22 -0.50
CA SER A 365 1.60 -10.35 0.44
C SER A 365 1.99 -9.91 1.85
N VAL A 366 2.93 -8.96 1.99
CA VAL A 366 3.30 -8.38 3.28
C VAL A 366 2.15 -7.57 3.87
N ILE A 367 1.45 -6.75 3.07
CA ILE A 367 0.29 -5.96 3.52
C ILE A 367 -0.83 -6.89 3.98
N LEU A 368 -1.16 -7.91 3.20
CA LEU A 368 -2.16 -8.92 3.54
C LEU A 368 -1.74 -9.67 4.81
N HIS A 369 -0.47 -10.04 4.98
CA HIS A 369 -0.02 -10.74 6.19
C HIS A 369 -0.02 -9.85 7.45
N VAL A 370 0.52 -8.63 7.36
CA VAL A 370 0.72 -7.77 8.54
C VAL A 370 -0.52 -6.94 8.86
N GLY A 371 -1.14 -6.35 7.84
CA GLY A 371 -2.33 -5.51 7.98
C GLY A 371 -3.58 -6.32 8.33
N ILE A 372 -3.77 -7.44 7.61
CA ILE A 372 -5.00 -8.26 7.69
C ILE A 372 -4.73 -9.63 8.36
N GLY A 373 -3.57 -10.21 8.10
CA GLY A 373 -3.15 -11.60 8.34
C GLY A 373 -2.91 -11.97 9.80
N ARG A 374 -2.40 -11.04 10.62
CA ARG A 374 -2.22 -11.21 12.08
C ARG A 374 -3.52 -11.52 12.85
N ARG A 375 -4.66 -11.59 12.15
CA ARG A 375 -6.01 -11.85 12.66
C ARG A 375 -6.67 -13.08 12.04
N TRP A 376 -5.93 -13.83 11.21
CA TRP A 376 -6.33 -15.14 10.71
C TRP A 376 -6.19 -16.19 11.81
N PRO A 377 -7.00 -17.25 11.79
CA PRO A 377 -7.08 -18.26 12.85
C PRO A 377 -5.85 -19.21 12.95
N PHE A 378 -4.66 -18.80 12.51
CA PHE A 378 -3.43 -19.61 12.60
C PHE A 378 -2.82 -19.57 14.01
N HIS A 379 -3.67 -19.68 15.04
CA HIS A 379 -3.18 -19.83 16.41
C HIS A 379 -2.59 -21.23 16.59
N ASP A 380 -1.36 -21.23 17.12
CA ASP A 380 -0.60 -22.35 17.66
C ASP A 380 -1.45 -23.58 18.02
N THR A 381 -1.36 -24.61 17.18
CA THR A 381 -1.78 -25.98 17.51
C THR A 381 -1.01 -26.58 18.70
N SER A 382 0.03 -25.89 19.20
CA SER A 382 0.75 -26.30 20.41
C SER A 382 -0.06 -26.13 21.71
N ALA A 383 -1.20 -25.44 21.67
CA ALA A 383 -2.15 -25.40 22.79
C ALA A 383 -3.07 -26.64 22.90
N LEU A 384 -3.07 -27.52 21.88
CA LEU A 384 -3.85 -28.76 21.88
C LEU A 384 -3.06 -29.99 22.39
N GLY A 385 -1.80 -29.82 22.78
CA GLY A 385 -0.91 -30.92 23.18
C GLY A 385 -0.60 -31.01 24.69
N LYS A 386 -1.16 -30.16 25.54
CA LYS A 386 -0.94 -30.20 27.01
C LYS A 386 -2.24 -30.35 27.75
N GLY A 387 -2.86 -31.50 27.59
CA GLY A 387 -4.08 -31.84 28.29
C GLY A 387 -4.43 -33.30 28.11
N THR A 388 -3.50 -34.20 28.46
CA THR A 388 -3.73 -35.57 28.98
C THR A 388 -2.42 -36.37 28.88
N SER A 389 -1.69 -36.44 29.99
CA SER A 389 -1.00 -37.64 30.47
C SER A 389 -0.50 -37.38 31.89
#